data_AF-A0A512NLF9-F1
#
_entry.id   AF-A0A512NLF9-F1
#
_cell.length_a   1.000
_cell.length_b   1.000
_cell.length_c   1.000
_cell.angle_alpha   90.00
_cell.angle_beta   90.00
_cell.angle_gamma   90.00
#
_symmetry.space_group_name_H-M   'P 1'
#
loop_
_entity.id
_entity.type
_entity.pdbx_description
1 polymer ?
#
loop_
_entity_poly.entity_id
_entity_poly.type
_entity_poly.pdbx_seq_one_letter_code
_entity_poly.pdbx_strand_id
1 'polypeptide(L)'
;MEAPRLERKLVAILAADVEGYSRHMERDEAATLATLSAHRLIVDDLIASFNGRITGTAGDSVLAEFASVVDAVDCALKIQEALAAANRELSNEHQLHFRIGINVGDVMVKDGDIFGDGVNIAARLESLAEPGGVCISRGVRDHVRKMGRFAFEDLGEQRVKNIDQPIRAFRLRAADASAELAAASPAPLSSAAGSSGSSDGPALRQQPAADESEFELTFWESIKESRDPAEFAAYLERYPAGAFATLAETRRQALFDEAAAPAGEAAAADPEVSAVELAFWDTVKDSANPDMYSAYLDRYPEGAFAALARVRLDELGSPPP
;
A
#
# COMPACT_ATOMS: atom_id res chain seq x y z
N MET A 1 24.28 3.95 22.35
CA MET A 1 23.17 3.14 21.82
C MET A 1 23.61 2.68 20.45
N GLU A 2 23.96 1.40 20.29
CA GLU A 2 24.30 0.86 18.96
C GLU A 2 23.06 0.93 18.09
N ALA A 3 23.20 1.49 16.88
CA ALA A 3 22.11 1.48 15.91
C ALA A 3 21.72 0.01 15.64
N PRO A 4 20.41 -0.32 15.60
CA PRO A 4 19.98 -1.68 15.32
C PRO A 4 20.60 -2.17 14.00
N ARG A 5 21.05 -3.41 14.00
CA ARG A 5 21.73 -4.03 12.86
C ARG A 5 20.73 -4.12 11.70
N LEU A 6 20.86 -3.23 10.71
CA LEU A 6 20.07 -3.31 9.49
C LEU A 6 20.51 -4.55 8.70
N GLU A 7 19.61 -5.52 8.56
CA GLU A 7 19.82 -6.66 7.68
C GLU A 7 19.56 -6.24 6.24
N ARG A 8 20.44 -6.64 5.32
CA ARG A 8 20.30 -6.38 3.88
C ARG A 8 20.21 -7.68 3.14
N LYS A 9 19.30 -7.75 2.17
CA LYS A 9 19.15 -8.90 1.28
C LYS A 9 18.74 -8.47 -0.12
N LEU A 10 19.12 -9.28 -1.11
CA LEU A 10 18.67 -9.15 -2.49
C LEU A 10 17.39 -9.98 -2.65
N VAL A 11 16.29 -9.35 -3.04
CA VAL A 11 15.00 -10.02 -3.25
C VAL A 11 14.32 -9.55 -4.54
N ALA A 12 13.41 -10.37 -5.04
CA ALA A 12 12.41 -9.92 -6.00
C ALA A 12 11.24 -9.29 -5.23
N ILE A 13 10.81 -8.11 -5.66
CA ILE A 13 9.81 -7.29 -4.99
C ILE A 13 8.65 -7.14 -5.96
N LEU A 14 7.47 -7.54 -5.51
CA LEU A 14 6.20 -7.38 -6.22
C LEU A 14 5.40 -6.29 -5.51
N ALA A 15 5.08 -5.23 -6.24
CA ALA A 15 4.11 -4.23 -5.82
C ALA A 15 2.84 -4.40 -6.67
N ALA A 16 1.67 -4.41 -6.04
CA ALA A 16 0.40 -4.45 -6.72
C ALA A 16 -0.55 -3.40 -6.12
N ASP A 17 -1.41 -2.82 -6.94
CA ASP A 17 -2.37 -1.79 -6.51
C ASP A 17 -3.59 -1.79 -7.42
N VAL A 18 -4.73 -1.29 -6.93
CA VAL A 18 -5.97 -1.25 -7.72
C VAL A 18 -6.04 0.02 -8.55
N GLU A 19 -6.39 -0.12 -9.82
CA GLU A 19 -6.61 1.05 -10.67
C GLU A 19 -7.87 1.80 -10.29
N GLY A 20 -7.71 3.09 -9.96
CA GLY A 20 -8.84 3.98 -9.73
C GLY A 20 -9.60 3.69 -8.44
N TYR A 21 -8.96 3.08 -7.43
CA TYR A 21 -9.61 2.67 -6.18
C TYR A 21 -10.48 3.75 -5.53
N SER A 22 -9.98 4.98 -5.41
CA SER A 22 -10.76 6.11 -4.85
C SER A 22 -12.08 6.35 -5.58
N ARG A 23 -12.11 6.17 -6.91
CA ARG A 23 -13.33 6.33 -7.72
C ARG A 23 -14.34 5.22 -7.46
N HIS A 24 -13.86 4.00 -7.24
CA HIS A 24 -14.73 2.87 -6.88
C HIS A 24 -15.34 3.09 -5.49
N MET A 25 -14.53 3.55 -4.53
CA MET A 25 -15.00 3.91 -3.19
C MET A 25 -16.07 5.00 -3.21
N GLU A 26 -15.84 6.12 -3.92
CA GLU A 26 -16.84 7.20 -4.04
C GLU A 26 -18.18 6.74 -4.63
N ARG A 27 -18.16 5.70 -5.46
CA ARG A 27 -19.34 5.21 -6.17
C ARG A 27 -20.17 4.24 -5.33
N ASP A 28 -19.52 3.24 -4.76
CA ASP A 28 -20.13 2.21 -3.93
C ASP A 28 -19.08 1.60 -3.00
N GLU A 29 -18.95 2.16 -1.81
CA GLU A 29 -17.96 1.74 -0.81
C GLU A 29 -18.14 0.27 -0.42
N ALA A 30 -19.38 -0.16 -0.20
CA ALA A 30 -19.68 -1.51 0.29
C ALA A 30 -19.35 -2.58 -0.77
N ALA A 31 -19.75 -2.37 -2.03
CA ALA A 31 -19.45 -3.29 -3.12
C ALA A 31 -17.95 -3.31 -3.45
N THR A 32 -17.29 -2.15 -3.37
CA THR A 32 -15.85 -2.02 -3.61
C THR A 32 -15.04 -2.77 -2.56
N LEU A 33 -15.35 -2.59 -1.28
CA LEU A 33 -14.68 -3.30 -0.19
C LEU A 33 -14.92 -4.82 -0.26
N ALA A 34 -16.14 -5.25 -0.61
CA ALA A 34 -16.44 -6.68 -0.79
C ALA A 34 -15.63 -7.29 -1.93
N THR A 35 -15.57 -6.61 -3.08
CA THR A 35 -14.78 -7.05 -4.23
C THR A 35 -13.29 -7.07 -3.91
N LEU A 36 -12.78 -6.00 -3.29
CA LEU A 36 -11.37 -5.91 -2.88
C LEU A 36 -11.01 -7.05 -1.94
N SER A 37 -11.86 -7.35 -0.94
CA SER A 37 -11.63 -8.43 0.02
C SER A 37 -11.57 -9.80 -0.67
N ALA A 38 -12.48 -10.07 -1.61
CA ALA A 38 -12.46 -11.31 -2.39
C ALA A 38 -11.20 -11.43 -3.26
N HIS A 39 -10.79 -10.33 -3.92
CA HIS A 39 -9.59 -10.28 -4.73
C HIS A 39 -8.32 -10.43 -3.89
N ARG A 40 -8.30 -9.87 -2.68
CA ARG A 40 -7.19 -10.01 -1.72
C ARG A 40 -6.97 -11.45 -1.31
N LEU A 41 -8.03 -12.21 -1.04
CA LEU A 41 -7.90 -13.65 -0.75
C LEU A 41 -7.18 -14.39 -1.89
N ILE A 42 -7.53 -14.09 -3.15
CA ILE A 42 -6.88 -14.67 -4.33
C ILE A 42 -5.41 -14.27 -4.40
N VAL A 43 -5.11 -12.97 -4.21
CA VAL A 43 -3.75 -12.44 -4.29
C VAL A 43 -2.86 -13.04 -3.20
N ASP A 44 -3.34 -13.04 -1.95
CA ASP A 44 -2.57 -13.48 -0.80
C ASP A 44 -2.30 -14.99 -0.84
N ASP A 45 -3.30 -15.79 -1.24
CA ASP A 45 -3.15 -17.24 -1.45
C ASP A 45 -2.14 -17.55 -2.55
N LEU A 46 -2.15 -16.80 -3.65
CA LEU A 46 -1.20 -16.98 -4.75
C LEU A 46 0.21 -16.55 -4.34
N ILE A 47 0.37 -15.44 -3.61
CA ILE A 47 1.68 -15.03 -3.10
C ILE A 47 2.27 -16.15 -2.22
N ALA A 48 1.49 -16.68 -1.28
CA ALA A 48 1.92 -17.77 -0.42
C ALA A 48 2.25 -19.05 -1.20
N SER A 49 1.42 -19.42 -2.19
CA SER A 49 1.60 -20.62 -3.02
C SER A 49 2.86 -20.59 -3.89
N PHE A 50 3.33 -19.39 -4.23
CA PHE A 50 4.57 -19.16 -4.98
C PHE A 50 5.76 -18.80 -4.06
N ASN A 51 5.72 -19.19 -2.79
CA ASN A 51 6.79 -18.95 -1.81
C ASN A 51 7.12 -17.46 -1.58
N GLY A 52 6.17 -16.58 -1.86
CA GLY A 52 6.25 -15.16 -1.54
C GLY A 52 5.87 -14.88 -0.08
N ARG A 53 6.32 -13.73 0.42
CA ARG A 53 5.93 -13.21 1.73
C ARG A 53 5.40 -11.79 1.55
N ILE A 54 4.22 -11.53 2.09
CA ILE A 54 3.68 -10.17 2.17
C ILE A 54 4.44 -9.41 3.26
N THR A 55 5.02 -8.27 2.91
CA THR A 55 5.84 -7.42 3.78
C THR A 55 5.17 -6.07 4.07
N GLY A 56 3.91 -5.93 3.70
CA GLY A 56 3.15 -4.69 3.87
C GLY A 56 1.91 -4.66 2.99
N THR A 57 0.84 -4.12 3.54
CA THR A 57 -0.41 -3.84 2.83
C THR A 57 -0.92 -2.48 3.27
N ALA A 58 -1.20 -1.58 2.34
CA ALA A 58 -1.79 -0.28 2.64
C ALA A 58 -3.01 -0.07 1.73
N GLY A 59 -4.21 -0.16 2.31
CA GLY A 59 -5.46 -0.10 1.55
C GLY A 59 -5.56 -1.19 0.49
N ASP A 60 -5.64 -0.78 -0.77
CA ASP A 60 -5.68 -1.64 -1.95
C ASP A 60 -4.31 -2.15 -2.41
N SER A 61 -3.22 -1.57 -1.89
CA SER A 61 -1.86 -1.93 -2.28
C SER A 61 -1.28 -3.15 -1.55
N VAL A 62 -0.59 -4.01 -2.30
CA VAL A 62 0.10 -5.21 -1.82
C VAL A 62 1.59 -5.07 -2.08
N LEU A 63 2.42 -5.29 -1.06
CA LEU A 63 3.86 -5.43 -1.24
C LEU A 63 4.30 -6.82 -0.78
N ALA A 64 4.97 -7.54 -1.67
CA ALA A 64 5.48 -8.88 -1.39
C ALA A 64 6.92 -9.06 -1.85
N GLU A 65 7.65 -9.89 -1.12
CA GLU A 65 9.00 -10.31 -1.47
C GLU A 65 9.05 -11.78 -1.86
N PHE A 66 9.96 -12.10 -2.77
CA PHE A 66 10.25 -13.45 -3.22
C PHE A 66 11.77 -13.67 -3.25
N ALA A 67 12.19 -14.86 -2.85
CA ALA A 67 13.59 -15.29 -3.01
C ALA A 67 13.94 -15.62 -4.47
N SER A 68 12.93 -15.86 -5.31
CA SER A 68 13.07 -16.24 -6.72
C SER A 68 12.37 -15.20 -7.61
N VAL A 69 13.11 -14.65 -8.58
CA VAL A 69 12.55 -13.76 -9.61
C VAL A 69 11.53 -14.47 -10.48
N VAL A 70 11.73 -15.78 -10.70
CA VAL A 70 10.84 -16.61 -11.53
C VAL A 70 9.49 -16.78 -10.83
N ASP A 71 9.53 -17.09 -9.54
CA ASP A 71 8.33 -17.28 -8.72
C ASP A 71 7.51 -15.99 -8.66
N ALA A 72 8.16 -14.84 -8.49
CA ALA A 72 7.50 -13.53 -8.51
C ALA A 72 6.78 -13.27 -9.85
N VAL A 73 7.42 -13.60 -10.98
CA VAL A 73 6.85 -13.39 -12.32
C VAL A 73 5.70 -14.36 -12.58
N ASP A 74 5.87 -15.64 -12.29
CA ASP A 74 4.82 -16.65 -12.47
C ASP A 74 3.62 -16.37 -11.53
N CYS A 75 3.88 -15.94 -10.30
CA CYS A 75 2.85 -15.49 -9.35
C CYS A 75 2.06 -14.29 -9.90
N ALA A 76 2.73 -13.23 -10.36
CA ALA A 76 2.08 -12.05 -10.91
C ALA A 76 1.19 -12.37 -12.10
N LEU A 77 1.65 -13.23 -13.02
CA LEU A 77 0.85 -13.67 -14.16
C LEU A 77 -0.38 -14.48 -13.70
N LYS A 78 -0.21 -15.37 -12.71
CA LYS A 78 -1.32 -16.16 -12.18
C LYS A 78 -2.34 -15.30 -11.45
N ILE A 79 -1.89 -14.27 -10.72
CA ILE A 79 -2.76 -13.27 -10.11
C ILE A 79 -3.59 -12.57 -11.19
N GLN A 80 -2.95 -12.07 -12.25
CA GLN A 80 -3.70 -11.38 -13.32
C GLN A 80 -4.71 -12.30 -14.01
N GLU A 81 -4.37 -13.57 -14.25
CA GLU A 81 -5.30 -14.55 -14.81
C GLU A 81 -6.49 -14.81 -13.88
N ALA A 82 -6.24 -15.03 -12.59
CA ALA A 82 -7.27 -15.34 -11.60
C ALA A 82 -8.21 -14.14 -11.35
N LEU A 83 -7.65 -12.93 -11.23
CA LEU A 83 -8.43 -11.71 -11.07
C LEU A 83 -9.24 -11.38 -12.32
N ALA A 84 -8.68 -11.60 -13.52
CA ALA A 84 -9.44 -11.48 -14.77
C ALA A 84 -10.58 -12.49 -14.83
N ALA A 85 -10.44 -13.68 -14.23
CA ALA A 85 -11.52 -14.65 -14.13
C ALA A 85 -12.62 -14.20 -13.15
N ALA A 86 -12.25 -13.76 -11.95
CA ALA A 86 -13.19 -13.24 -10.95
C ALA A 86 -13.95 -12.02 -11.49
N ASN A 87 -13.27 -11.08 -12.16
CA ASN A 87 -13.89 -9.90 -12.74
C ASN A 87 -14.96 -10.22 -13.81
N ARG A 88 -14.88 -11.35 -14.52
CA ARG A 88 -15.91 -11.76 -15.50
C ARG A 88 -17.26 -12.09 -14.86
N GLU A 89 -17.27 -12.39 -13.57
CA GLU A 89 -18.50 -12.66 -12.81
C GLU A 89 -19.15 -11.38 -12.26
N LEU A 90 -18.45 -10.24 -12.36
CA LEU A 90 -18.88 -8.94 -11.88
C LEU A 90 -19.38 -8.07 -13.03
N SER A 91 -20.28 -7.13 -12.72
CA SER A 91 -20.61 -6.05 -13.65
C SER A 91 -19.38 -5.18 -13.90
N ASN A 92 -19.26 -4.61 -15.11
CA ASN A 92 -18.11 -3.78 -15.50
C ASN A 92 -17.78 -2.65 -14.50
N GLU A 93 -18.80 -2.15 -13.78
CA GLU A 93 -18.65 -1.03 -12.84
C GLU A 93 -18.05 -1.46 -11.49
N HIS A 94 -18.07 -2.76 -11.18
CA HIS A 94 -17.50 -3.34 -9.96
C HIS A 94 -16.22 -4.14 -10.22
N GLN A 95 -15.75 -4.22 -11.47
CA GLN A 95 -14.49 -4.87 -11.79
C GLN A 95 -13.33 -4.05 -11.22
N LEU A 96 -12.49 -4.70 -10.42
CA LEU A 96 -11.27 -4.09 -9.89
C LEU A 96 -10.07 -4.67 -10.62
N HIS A 97 -9.33 -3.81 -11.31
CA HIS A 97 -8.16 -4.21 -12.09
C HIS A 97 -6.89 -3.87 -11.32
N PHE A 98 -6.13 -4.89 -10.95
CA PHE A 98 -4.83 -4.70 -10.35
C PHE A 98 -3.78 -4.39 -11.41
N ARG A 99 -2.87 -3.47 -11.07
CA ARG A 99 -1.60 -3.27 -11.75
C ARG A 99 -0.50 -3.95 -10.94
N ILE A 100 0.51 -4.50 -11.60
CA ILE A 100 1.62 -5.18 -10.91
C ILE A 100 2.96 -4.69 -11.45
N GLY A 101 3.87 -4.37 -10.53
CA GLY A 101 5.26 -4.00 -10.78
C GLY A 101 6.22 -4.97 -10.12
N ILE A 102 7.25 -5.43 -10.86
CA ILE A 102 8.25 -6.35 -10.32
C ILE A 102 9.66 -5.79 -10.52
N ASN A 103 10.41 -5.70 -9.43
CA ASN A 103 11.81 -5.36 -9.44
C ASN A 103 12.65 -6.43 -8.72
N VAL A 104 13.96 -6.47 -9.01
CA VAL A 104 14.93 -7.20 -8.19
C VAL A 104 15.95 -6.19 -7.69
N GLY A 105 16.21 -6.17 -6.38
CA GLY A 105 17.09 -5.17 -5.78
C GLY A 105 17.39 -5.43 -4.32
N ASP A 106 18.42 -4.73 -3.83
CA ASP A 106 18.80 -4.78 -2.42
C ASP A 106 17.78 -4.02 -1.58
N VAL A 107 17.32 -4.66 -0.51
CA VAL A 107 16.41 -4.07 0.48
C VAL A 107 17.00 -4.18 1.88
N MET A 108 16.57 -3.26 2.73
CA MET A 108 16.83 -3.28 4.16
C MET A 108 15.61 -3.88 4.86
N VAL A 109 15.83 -4.87 5.72
CA VAL A 109 14.77 -5.50 6.50
C VAL A 109 14.74 -4.91 7.89
N LYS A 110 13.55 -4.51 8.33
CA LYS A 110 13.31 -4.03 9.69
C LYS A 110 11.92 -4.46 10.13
N ASP A 111 11.83 -5.13 11.28
CA ASP A 111 10.57 -5.55 11.90
C ASP A 111 9.64 -6.40 11.00
N GLY A 112 10.19 -7.09 10.01
CA GLY A 112 9.44 -7.90 9.04
C GLY A 112 9.13 -7.20 7.72
N ASP A 113 9.31 -5.89 7.67
CA ASP A 113 9.08 -5.06 6.49
C ASP A 113 10.37 -4.83 5.69
N ILE A 114 10.20 -4.47 4.42
CA ILE A 114 11.31 -4.15 3.50
C ILE A 114 11.31 -2.67 3.11
N PHE A 115 12.50 -2.08 3.07
CA PHE A 115 12.72 -0.68 2.75
C PHE A 115 13.87 -0.49 1.77
N GLY A 116 13.82 0.61 1.01
CA GLY A 116 14.90 1.04 0.14
C GLY A 116 14.44 1.27 -1.30
N ASP A 117 15.40 1.67 -2.14
CA ASP A 117 15.11 2.05 -3.52
C ASP A 117 14.48 0.92 -4.34
N GLY A 118 14.81 -0.33 -4.02
CA GLY A 118 14.21 -1.49 -4.67
C GLY A 118 12.68 -1.51 -4.60
N VAL A 119 12.11 -1.10 -3.46
CA VAL A 119 10.67 -1.01 -3.21
C VAL A 119 10.07 0.15 -4.01
N ASN A 120 10.72 1.32 -3.99
CA ASN A 120 10.29 2.49 -4.75
C ASN A 120 10.27 2.23 -6.25
N ILE A 121 11.24 1.47 -6.77
CA ILE A 121 11.27 1.04 -8.18
C ILE A 121 10.10 0.10 -8.48
N ALA A 122 9.82 -0.88 -7.62
CA ALA A 122 8.70 -1.82 -7.81
C ALA A 122 7.35 -1.08 -7.86
N ALA A 123 7.10 -0.18 -6.92
CA ALA A 123 5.92 0.68 -6.90
C ALA A 123 5.85 1.59 -8.15
N ARG A 124 6.98 2.13 -8.61
CA ARG A 124 6.99 2.92 -9.84
C ARG A 124 6.67 2.07 -11.07
N LEU A 125 7.15 0.84 -11.14
CA LEU A 125 6.81 -0.09 -12.23
C LEU A 125 5.33 -0.48 -12.20
N GLU A 126 4.76 -0.69 -11.02
CA GLU A 126 3.33 -0.93 -10.84
C GLU A 126 2.52 0.21 -11.46
N SER A 127 2.86 1.46 -11.13
CA SER A 127 2.15 2.64 -11.68
C SER A 127 2.25 2.80 -13.21
N LEU A 128 3.21 2.12 -13.84
CA LEU A 128 3.41 2.13 -15.30
C LEU A 128 2.67 0.98 -16.00
N ALA A 129 2.19 -0.01 -15.25
CA ALA A 129 1.44 -1.12 -15.81
C ALA A 129 0.08 -0.64 -16.31
N GLU A 130 -0.42 -1.29 -17.36
CA GLU A 130 -1.82 -1.14 -17.75
C GLU A 130 -2.72 -1.87 -16.72
N PRO A 131 -4.00 -1.50 -16.57
CA PRO A 131 -4.93 -2.26 -15.74
C PRO A 131 -4.96 -3.73 -16.16
N GLY A 132 -4.73 -4.65 -15.22
CA GLY A 132 -4.58 -6.09 -15.52
C GLY A 132 -3.19 -6.48 -16.08
N GLY A 133 -2.24 -5.54 -16.12
CA GLY A 133 -0.91 -5.72 -16.69
C GLY A 133 0.19 -5.94 -15.66
N VAL A 134 1.35 -6.38 -16.16
CA VAL A 134 2.57 -6.54 -15.35
C VAL A 134 3.72 -5.78 -15.99
N CYS A 135 4.38 -4.94 -15.21
CA CYS A 135 5.60 -4.22 -15.61
C CYS A 135 6.80 -4.69 -14.78
N ILE A 136 7.94 -4.85 -15.43
CA ILE A 136 9.15 -5.41 -14.82
C ILE A 136 10.38 -4.56 -15.10
N SER A 137 11.36 -4.60 -14.20
CA SER A 137 12.67 -3.97 -14.43
C SER A 137 13.54 -4.78 -15.39
N ARG A 138 14.60 -4.15 -15.93
CA ARG A 138 15.63 -4.85 -16.71
C ARG A 138 16.21 -6.05 -15.96
N GLY A 139 16.48 -5.90 -14.66
CA GLY A 139 17.05 -6.96 -13.83
C GLY A 139 16.16 -8.20 -13.82
N VAL A 140 14.84 -8.02 -13.66
CA VAL A 140 13.86 -9.11 -13.71
C VAL A 140 13.83 -9.75 -15.09
N ARG A 141 13.66 -8.94 -16.16
CA ARG A 141 13.65 -9.40 -17.55
C ARG A 141 14.87 -10.27 -17.85
N ASP A 142 16.04 -9.86 -17.39
CA ASP A 142 17.28 -10.54 -17.70
C ASP A 142 17.41 -11.94 -17.08
N HIS A 143 16.72 -12.18 -15.96
CA HIS A 143 16.62 -13.51 -15.34
C HIS A 143 15.60 -14.42 -16.06
N VAL A 144 14.48 -13.87 -16.56
CA VAL A 144 13.39 -14.68 -17.14
C VAL A 144 13.43 -14.79 -18.67
N ARG A 145 14.14 -13.92 -19.40
CA ARG A 145 14.13 -13.87 -20.88
C ARG A 145 14.56 -15.17 -21.56
N LYS A 146 15.43 -15.96 -20.92
CA LYS A 146 15.97 -17.20 -21.49
C LYS A 146 14.99 -18.37 -21.44
N MET A 147 13.85 -18.20 -20.76
CA MET A 147 12.85 -19.25 -20.61
C MET A 147 11.95 -19.41 -21.83
N GLY A 148 11.93 -18.44 -22.76
CA GLY A 148 11.16 -18.51 -24.00
C GLY A 148 9.62 -18.46 -23.84
N ARG A 149 9.12 -18.28 -22.61
CA ARG A 149 7.67 -18.30 -22.30
C ARG A 149 7.00 -16.92 -22.31
N PHE A 150 7.79 -15.85 -22.46
CA PHE A 150 7.34 -14.48 -22.23
C PHE A 150 7.76 -13.57 -23.38
N ALA A 151 6.85 -12.68 -23.78
CA ALA A 151 7.15 -11.55 -24.65
C ALA A 151 7.32 -10.28 -23.80
N PHE A 152 8.24 -9.41 -24.21
CA PHE A 152 8.56 -8.18 -23.48
C PHE A 152 8.44 -6.99 -24.43
N GLU A 153 7.63 -6.02 -24.06
CA GLU A 153 7.54 -4.73 -24.73
C GLU A 153 8.39 -3.73 -23.96
N ASP A 154 9.31 -3.04 -24.64
CA ASP A 154 10.22 -2.08 -24.01
C ASP A 154 9.53 -0.73 -23.84
N LEU A 155 9.43 -0.26 -22.60
CA LEU A 155 8.82 1.04 -22.26
C LEU A 155 9.87 2.15 -22.12
N GLY A 156 11.14 1.86 -22.45
CA GLY A 156 12.23 2.82 -22.36
C GLY A 156 12.66 3.12 -20.92
N GLU A 157 13.41 4.21 -20.79
CA GLU A 157 13.98 4.68 -19.52
C GLU A 157 12.98 5.52 -18.74
N GLN A 158 12.79 5.16 -17.47
CA GLN A 158 11.83 5.74 -16.56
C GLN A 158 12.55 6.36 -15.38
N ARG A 159 12.27 7.64 -15.11
CA ARG A 159 12.78 8.33 -13.92
C ARG A 159 11.91 7.97 -12.71
N VAL A 160 12.56 7.63 -11.61
CA VAL A 160 11.93 7.35 -10.32
C VAL A 160 12.36 8.47 -9.36
N LYS A 161 11.44 8.96 -8.54
CA LYS A 161 11.76 9.95 -7.51
C LYS A 161 12.82 9.36 -6.57
N ASN A 162 13.84 10.14 -6.23
CA ASN A 162 14.95 9.76 -5.36
C ASN A 162 15.88 8.66 -5.91
N ILE A 163 15.90 8.43 -7.23
CA ILE A 163 16.85 7.50 -7.88
C ILE A 163 17.59 8.22 -8.99
N ASP A 164 18.91 8.29 -8.88
CA ASP A 164 19.76 9.06 -9.79
C ASP A 164 19.78 8.51 -11.22
N GLN A 165 19.76 7.18 -11.35
CA GLN A 165 19.80 6.51 -12.65
C GLN A 165 18.40 6.11 -13.10
N PRO A 166 18.02 6.38 -14.37
CA PRO A 166 16.74 5.94 -14.89
C PRO A 166 16.69 4.41 -14.96
N ILE A 167 15.52 3.86 -14.66
CA ILE A 167 15.26 2.43 -14.72
C ILE A 167 14.58 2.11 -16.05
N ARG A 168 15.11 1.14 -16.80
CA ARG A 168 14.44 0.66 -18.01
C ARG A 168 13.33 -0.32 -17.64
N ALA A 169 12.11 0.00 -18.07
CA ALA A 169 10.91 -0.77 -17.77
C ALA A 169 10.46 -1.59 -18.98
N PHE A 170 9.85 -2.75 -18.72
CA PHE A 170 9.29 -3.62 -19.74
C PHE A 170 7.89 -4.03 -19.34
N ARG A 171 6.96 -4.09 -20.30
CA ARG A 171 5.67 -4.73 -20.09
C ARG A 171 5.79 -6.21 -20.43
N LEU A 172 5.28 -7.04 -19.54
CA LEU A 172 5.21 -8.48 -19.74
C LEU A 172 3.94 -8.82 -20.52
N ARG A 173 4.07 -9.60 -21.58
CA ARG A 173 2.96 -10.19 -22.33
C ARG A 173 3.12 -11.71 -22.29
N ALA A 174 2.01 -12.44 -22.18
CA ALA A 174 2.03 -13.87 -22.43
C ALA A 174 2.55 -14.09 -23.86
N ALA A 175 3.50 -15.01 -24.04
CA ALA A 175 3.92 -15.36 -25.39
C ALA A 175 2.72 -15.97 -26.11
N ASP A 176 2.17 -15.26 -27.10
CA ASP A 176 1.26 -15.87 -28.04
C ASP A 176 2.01 -17.02 -28.73
N ALA A 177 1.60 -18.26 -28.46
CA ALA A 177 2.03 -19.44 -29.21
C ALA A 177 1.78 -19.31 -30.73
N SER A 178 1.02 -18.28 -31.13
CA SER A 178 0.68 -17.92 -32.50
C SER A 178 1.69 -16.99 -33.18
N ALA A 179 2.51 -16.23 -32.42
CA ALA A 179 3.39 -15.20 -33.01
C ALA A 179 4.68 -15.78 -33.61
N GLU A 180 5.16 -16.91 -33.11
CA GLU A 180 6.33 -17.62 -33.68
C GLU A 180 5.96 -18.48 -34.91
N LEU A 181 4.68 -18.80 -35.09
CA LEU A 181 4.17 -19.58 -36.23
C LEU A 181 3.59 -18.70 -37.37
N ALA A 182 3.42 -17.39 -37.15
CA ALA A 182 2.84 -16.47 -38.13
C ALA A 182 3.81 -15.97 -39.23
N ALA A 183 5.10 -16.30 -39.15
CA ALA A 183 6.09 -15.96 -40.18
C ALA A 183 6.22 -17.01 -41.30
N ALA A 184 5.44 -18.10 -41.27
CA ALA A 184 5.37 -19.09 -42.35
C ALA A 184 3.89 -19.34 -42.75
N SER A 185 3.46 -18.63 -43.79
CA SER A 185 2.16 -18.70 -44.49
C SER A 185 1.66 -20.11 -44.86
N PRO A 186 0.45 -20.28 -45.48
CA PRO A 186 -0.84 -19.58 -45.39
C PRO A 186 -2.06 -20.54 -45.17
N ALA A 187 -3.24 -19.97 -44.95
CA ALA A 187 -4.56 -20.65 -44.92
C ALA A 187 -5.03 -21.10 -46.34
N PRO A 188 -6.06 -21.99 -46.54
CA PRO A 188 -7.45 -21.67 -46.18
C PRO A 188 -8.45 -22.82 -45.81
N LEU A 189 -9.47 -22.43 -45.02
CA LEU A 189 -10.95 -22.64 -45.14
C LEU A 189 -11.63 -24.04 -45.03
N SER A 190 -12.45 -24.21 -43.97
CA SER A 190 -13.95 -24.18 -43.99
C SER A 190 -14.71 -25.34 -43.31
N SER A 191 -15.78 -24.93 -42.60
CA SER A 191 -17.07 -25.63 -42.34
C SER A 191 -17.12 -26.63 -41.17
N ALA A 192 -18.17 -26.76 -40.35
CA ALA A 192 -19.31 -25.94 -39.91
C ALA A 192 -20.05 -26.75 -38.82
N ALA A 193 -20.80 -26.04 -37.95
CA ALA A 193 -22.03 -26.45 -37.27
C ALA A 193 -22.04 -27.54 -36.17
N GLY A 194 -22.78 -27.26 -35.08
CA GLY A 194 -23.33 -28.26 -34.16
C GLY A 194 -23.63 -27.70 -32.76
N SER A 195 -24.89 -27.76 -32.32
CA SER A 195 -25.50 -27.01 -31.23
C SER A 195 -25.57 -27.68 -29.84
N SER A 196 -25.84 -26.84 -28.83
CA SER A 196 -26.80 -26.98 -27.70
C SER A 196 -26.54 -27.94 -26.52
N GLY A 197 -26.74 -27.41 -25.29
CA GLY A 197 -27.59 -28.07 -24.28
C GLY A 197 -27.15 -28.10 -22.80
N SER A 198 -27.73 -27.18 -22.00
CA SER A 198 -28.23 -27.30 -20.60
C SER A 198 -27.35 -27.69 -19.39
N SER A 199 -27.26 -26.71 -18.46
CA SER A 199 -27.53 -26.72 -17.00
C SER A 199 -27.55 -28.02 -16.18
N ASP A 200 -26.85 -28.01 -15.03
CA ASP A 200 -27.45 -28.16 -13.68
C ASP A 200 -26.42 -27.87 -12.57
N GLY A 201 -26.83 -27.12 -11.52
CA GLY A 201 -26.12 -27.00 -10.24
C GLY A 201 -26.39 -28.21 -9.32
N PRO A 202 -25.82 -28.32 -8.10
CA PRO A 202 -26.13 -27.36 -7.01
C PRO A 202 -25.11 -27.22 -5.84
N ALA A 203 -25.52 -26.38 -4.86
CA ALA A 203 -25.43 -26.54 -3.39
C ALA A 203 -24.28 -25.89 -2.58
N LEU A 204 -24.71 -24.87 -1.83
CA LEU A 204 -24.06 -24.13 -0.74
C LEU A 204 -23.67 -25.03 0.46
N ARG A 205 -22.50 -24.74 1.04
CA ARG A 205 -22.09 -25.22 2.37
C ARG A 205 -21.58 -24.01 3.19
N GLN A 206 -22.24 -23.77 4.33
CA GLN A 206 -21.93 -22.71 5.29
C GLN A 206 -20.61 -22.96 6.02
N GLN A 207 -19.89 -21.88 6.39
CA GLN A 207 -18.76 -21.88 7.34
C GLN A 207 -18.98 -20.80 8.43
N PRO A 208 -18.37 -20.95 9.63
CA PRO A 208 -18.82 -20.30 10.87
C PRO A 208 -18.16 -18.94 11.13
N ALA A 209 -18.75 -18.19 12.07
CA ALA A 209 -18.42 -16.83 12.48
C ALA A 209 -16.93 -16.64 12.87
N ALA A 210 -16.28 -15.66 12.24
CA ALA A 210 -14.92 -15.20 12.57
C ALA A 210 -14.94 -14.20 13.74
N ASP A 211 -13.86 -14.22 14.50
CA ASP A 211 -13.62 -13.58 15.80
C ASP A 211 -13.80 -12.05 15.77
N GLU A 212 -14.79 -11.53 16.49
CA GLU A 212 -15.13 -10.09 16.55
C GLU A 212 -13.93 -9.21 16.97
N SER A 213 -12.96 -9.79 17.67
CA SER A 213 -11.75 -9.13 18.19
C SER A 213 -10.75 -8.72 17.11
N GLU A 214 -10.65 -9.49 16.02
CA GLU A 214 -9.72 -9.23 14.92
C GLU A 214 -10.25 -8.12 14.00
N PHE A 215 -11.58 -8.04 13.84
CA PHE A 215 -12.26 -6.97 13.14
C PHE A 215 -12.18 -5.63 13.89
N GLU A 216 -12.23 -5.66 15.22
CA GLU A 216 -12.07 -4.46 16.04
C GLU A 216 -10.68 -3.85 15.89
N LEU A 217 -9.63 -4.67 15.94
CA LEU A 217 -8.24 -4.24 15.82
C LEU A 217 -7.94 -3.67 14.42
N THR A 218 -8.49 -4.29 13.39
CA THR A 218 -8.34 -3.83 12.00
C THR A 218 -9.00 -2.47 11.77
N PHE A 219 -10.19 -2.25 12.35
CA PHE A 219 -10.88 -0.95 12.29
C PHE A 219 -10.11 0.10 13.10
N TRP A 220 -9.67 -0.23 14.31
CA TRP A 220 -8.91 0.69 15.15
C TRP A 220 -7.61 1.14 14.46
N GLU A 221 -6.87 0.22 13.85
CA GLU A 221 -5.64 0.52 13.11
C GLU A 221 -5.87 1.45 11.91
N SER A 222 -7.05 1.41 11.28
CA SER A 222 -7.37 2.32 10.17
C SER A 222 -7.71 3.74 10.63
N ILE A 223 -8.28 3.91 11.82
CA ILE A 223 -8.73 5.23 12.30
C ILE A 223 -7.79 5.89 13.32
N LYS A 224 -6.83 5.16 13.92
CA LYS A 224 -6.01 5.68 15.03
C LYS A 224 -5.17 6.91 14.67
N GLU A 225 -4.78 7.06 13.40
CA GLU A 225 -4.03 8.22 12.89
C GLU A 225 -4.95 9.30 12.27
N SER A 226 -6.26 9.06 12.22
CA SER A 226 -7.23 10.01 11.68
C SER A 226 -7.33 11.26 12.55
N ARG A 227 -7.66 12.37 11.89
CA ARG A 227 -7.92 13.68 12.50
C ARG A 227 -9.39 14.07 12.40
N ASP A 228 -10.26 13.15 11.96
CA ASP A 228 -11.71 13.38 11.88
C ASP A 228 -12.41 12.80 13.13
N PRO A 229 -13.05 13.65 13.98
CA PRO A 229 -13.83 13.20 15.12
C PRO A 229 -14.98 12.23 14.77
N ALA A 230 -15.52 12.31 13.55
CA ALA A 230 -16.64 11.48 13.12
C ALA A 230 -16.25 10.00 12.97
N GLU A 231 -15.00 9.70 12.57
CA GLU A 231 -14.50 8.34 12.42
C GLU A 231 -14.34 7.64 13.79
N PHE A 232 -13.90 8.37 14.81
CA PHE A 232 -13.86 7.86 16.20
C PHE A 232 -15.26 7.65 16.78
N ALA A 233 -16.23 8.49 16.42
CA ALA A 233 -17.63 8.30 16.81
C ALA A 233 -18.24 7.04 16.17
N ALA A 234 -17.98 6.81 14.88
CA ALA A 234 -18.42 5.60 14.17
C ALA A 234 -17.82 4.32 14.78
N TYR A 235 -16.54 4.36 15.21
CA TYR A 235 -15.92 3.26 15.95
C TYR A 235 -16.61 2.99 17.30
N LEU A 236 -16.91 4.02 18.08
CA LEU A 236 -17.60 3.89 19.37
C LEU A 236 -19.04 3.36 19.24
N GLU A 237 -19.73 3.69 18.15
CA GLU A 237 -21.07 3.16 17.84
C GLU A 237 -21.01 1.67 17.46
N ARG A 238 -19.96 1.27 16.72
CA ARG A 238 -19.74 -0.10 16.27
C ARG A 238 -19.22 -1.01 17.37
N TYR A 239 -18.33 -0.50 18.24
CA TYR A 239 -17.66 -1.23 19.31
C TYR A 239 -17.76 -0.50 20.66
N PRO A 240 -18.97 -0.37 21.24
CA PRO A 240 -19.20 0.43 22.44
C PRO A 240 -18.51 -0.13 23.71
N ALA A 241 -18.14 -1.41 23.70
CA ALA A 241 -17.35 -2.07 24.75
C ALA A 241 -16.04 -2.65 24.21
N GLY A 242 -15.56 -2.13 23.06
CA GLY A 242 -14.33 -2.58 22.41
C GLY A 242 -13.07 -2.28 23.23
N ALA A 243 -12.03 -3.07 23.00
CA ALA A 243 -10.70 -2.89 23.58
C ALA A 243 -10.11 -1.48 23.39
N PHE A 244 -10.49 -0.73 22.34
CA PHE A 244 -9.98 0.62 22.09
C PHE A 244 -11.01 1.74 22.29
N ALA A 245 -12.21 1.45 22.83
CA ALA A 245 -13.27 2.44 23.07
C ALA A 245 -12.79 3.64 23.91
N THR A 246 -12.04 3.41 24.99
CA THR A 246 -11.49 4.50 25.82
C THR A 246 -10.52 5.40 25.06
N LEU A 247 -9.73 4.82 24.14
CA LEU A 247 -8.73 5.54 23.37
C LEU A 247 -9.37 6.36 22.25
N ALA A 248 -10.41 5.80 21.59
CA ALA A 248 -11.24 6.51 20.63
C ALA A 248 -11.97 7.71 21.23
N GLU A 249 -12.56 7.55 22.42
CA GLU A 249 -13.23 8.64 23.16
C GLU A 249 -12.25 9.78 23.47
N THR A 250 -11.05 9.43 23.94
CA THR A 250 -9.99 10.38 24.27
C THR A 250 -9.53 11.16 23.02
N ARG A 251 -9.36 10.47 21.89
CA ARG A 251 -8.93 11.09 20.63
C ARG A 251 -10.02 11.99 20.03
N ARG A 252 -11.28 11.54 20.09
CA ARG A 252 -12.46 12.32 19.68
C ARG A 252 -12.58 13.62 20.47
N GLN A 253 -12.39 13.56 21.79
CA GLN A 253 -12.47 14.73 22.67
C GLN A 253 -11.31 15.70 22.39
N ALA A 254 -10.08 15.21 22.21
CA ALA A 254 -8.93 16.05 21.88
C ALA A 254 -9.13 16.82 20.56
N LEU A 255 -9.67 16.18 19.53
CA LEU A 255 -9.97 16.82 18.24
C LEU A 255 -11.14 17.81 18.33
N PHE A 256 -12.10 17.56 19.22
CA PHE A 256 -13.19 18.49 19.49
C PHE A 256 -12.70 19.74 20.23
N ASP A 257 -11.79 19.57 21.19
CA ASP A 257 -11.17 20.66 21.93
C ASP A 257 -10.23 21.49 21.02
N GLU A 258 -9.53 20.83 20.08
CA GLU A 258 -8.73 21.48 19.02
C GLU A 258 -9.60 22.30 18.06
N ALA A 259 -10.81 21.84 17.75
CA ALA A 259 -11.79 22.56 16.93
C ALA A 259 -12.54 23.68 17.68
N ALA A 260 -12.62 23.59 19.01
CA ALA A 260 -13.27 24.58 19.88
C ALA A 260 -12.35 25.75 20.27
N ALA A 261 -11.05 25.68 19.94
CA ALA A 261 -10.12 26.79 20.13
C ALA A 261 -10.48 27.97 19.20
N PRO A 262 -10.57 29.21 19.71
CA PRO A 262 -11.04 30.35 18.92
C PRO A 262 -10.11 30.64 17.74
N ALA A 263 -10.72 30.81 16.56
CA ALA A 263 -10.05 31.13 15.30
C ALA A 263 -9.25 32.43 15.40
N GLY A 264 -7.98 32.31 15.74
CA GLY A 264 -7.11 33.46 15.92
C GLY A 264 -5.69 33.12 16.35
N GLU A 265 -5.11 31.98 15.94
CA GLU A 265 -3.67 31.72 16.15
C GLU A 265 -3.14 30.54 15.30
N ALA A 266 -3.52 30.48 14.02
CA ALA A 266 -2.74 29.72 13.05
C ALA A 266 -1.63 30.63 12.53
N ALA A 267 -0.52 30.69 13.28
CA ALA A 267 0.69 31.40 12.84
C ALA A 267 1.19 30.75 11.54
N ALA A 268 1.00 31.47 10.43
CA ALA A 268 1.68 31.22 9.19
C ALA A 268 3.19 31.13 9.46
N ALA A 269 3.81 30.04 9.00
CA ALA A 269 5.25 29.89 9.03
C ALA A 269 5.91 31.02 8.21
N ASP A 270 6.58 31.92 8.90
CA ASP A 270 7.50 32.91 8.32
C ASP A 270 8.72 32.15 7.74
N PRO A 271 9.24 32.48 6.54
CA PRO A 271 10.23 31.66 5.84
C PRO A 271 11.67 31.75 6.39
N GLU A 272 11.87 32.20 7.64
CA GLU A 272 13.19 32.33 8.26
C GLU A 272 13.51 31.27 9.34
N VAL A 273 12.70 30.21 9.48
CA VAL A 273 13.04 29.12 10.42
C VAL A 273 14.19 28.29 9.86
N SER A 274 15.36 28.39 10.50
CA SER A 274 16.53 27.58 10.16
C SER A 274 16.17 26.08 10.23
N ALA A 275 16.53 25.30 9.21
CA ALA A 275 16.30 23.85 9.19
C ALA A 275 16.87 23.13 10.44
N VAL A 276 17.87 23.74 11.08
CA VAL A 276 18.49 23.24 12.33
C VAL A 276 17.59 23.51 13.55
N GLU A 277 16.87 24.63 13.56
CA GLU A 277 15.89 24.95 14.60
C GLU A 277 14.65 24.07 14.46
N LEU A 278 14.15 23.88 13.23
CA LEU A 278 13.00 23.01 12.95
C LEU A 278 13.28 21.55 13.33
N ALA A 279 14.44 21.01 12.96
CA ALA A 279 14.82 19.64 13.31
C ALA A 279 14.96 19.44 14.83
N PHE A 280 15.40 20.48 15.55
CA PHE A 280 15.49 20.43 17.00
C PHE A 280 14.09 20.55 17.64
N TRP A 281 13.23 21.44 17.13
CA TRP A 281 11.85 21.57 17.59
C TRP A 281 11.04 20.29 17.38
N ASP A 282 11.17 19.61 16.24
CA ASP A 282 10.49 18.34 15.96
C ASP A 282 10.86 17.24 16.97
N THR A 283 12.04 17.30 17.58
CA THR A 283 12.44 16.36 18.64
C THR A 283 11.93 16.73 20.03
N VAL A 284 11.53 17.99 20.24
CA VAL A 284 11.13 18.53 21.56
C VAL A 284 9.61 18.65 21.67
N LYS A 285 8.91 18.98 20.59
CA LYS A 285 7.50 19.39 20.59
C LYS A 285 6.53 18.40 21.25
N ASP A 286 6.81 17.10 21.17
CA ASP A 286 5.99 16.01 21.71
C ASP A 286 6.54 15.41 23.02
N SER A 287 7.57 16.02 23.62
CA SER A 287 8.18 15.52 24.84
C SER A 287 7.32 15.82 26.06
N ALA A 288 7.15 14.87 26.98
CA ALA A 288 6.54 15.12 28.28
C ALA A 288 7.54 15.67 29.32
N ASN A 289 8.80 15.91 28.94
CA ASN A 289 9.84 16.37 29.85
C ASN A 289 10.00 17.91 29.80
N PRO A 290 9.72 18.64 30.89
CA PRO A 290 9.89 20.10 30.97
C PRO A 290 11.31 20.55 30.59
N ASP A 291 12.34 19.78 30.97
CA ASP A 291 13.75 20.14 30.76
C ASP A 291 14.08 20.27 29.26
N MET A 292 13.36 19.56 28.39
CA MET A 292 13.56 19.60 26.94
C MET A 292 13.09 20.93 26.34
N TYR A 293 12.00 21.49 26.86
CA TYR A 293 11.51 22.81 26.45
C TYR A 293 12.37 23.94 27.02
N SER A 294 12.88 23.78 28.25
CA SER A 294 13.89 24.70 28.79
C SER A 294 15.17 24.68 27.95
N ALA A 295 15.66 23.50 27.56
CA ALA A 295 16.84 23.38 26.69
C ALA A 295 16.61 23.96 25.28
N TYR A 296 15.38 23.88 24.75
CA TYR A 296 15.00 24.57 23.53
C TYR A 296 15.10 26.10 23.69
N LEU A 297 14.53 26.64 24.76
CA LEU A 297 14.49 28.09 25.03
C LEU A 297 15.87 28.68 25.32
N ASP A 298 16.76 27.91 25.95
CA ASP A 298 18.16 28.32 26.16
C ASP A 298 18.92 28.42 24.83
N ARG A 299 18.62 27.52 23.88
CA ARG A 299 19.29 27.46 22.59
C ARG A 299 18.71 28.43 21.57
N TYR A 300 17.39 28.65 21.60
CA TYR A 300 16.65 29.52 20.69
C TYR A 300 15.70 30.44 21.47
N PRO A 301 16.24 31.42 22.23
CA PRO A 301 15.43 32.29 23.10
C PRO A 301 14.46 33.20 22.34
N GLU A 302 14.81 33.60 21.12
CA GLU A 302 13.94 34.32 20.17
C GLU A 302 13.57 33.46 18.95
N GLY A 303 13.66 32.13 19.12
CA GLY A 303 13.32 31.18 18.07
C GLY A 303 11.85 31.23 17.65
N ALA A 304 11.57 30.75 16.43
CA ALA A 304 10.22 30.71 15.87
C ALA A 304 9.24 29.91 16.73
N PHE A 305 9.73 28.92 17.49
CA PHE A 305 8.93 28.11 18.40
C PHE A 305 9.11 28.45 19.89
N ALA A 306 9.82 29.55 20.22
CA ALA A 306 10.07 29.95 21.61
C ALA A 306 8.78 30.30 22.37
N ALA A 307 7.77 30.86 21.69
CA ALA A 307 6.47 31.10 22.31
C ALA A 307 5.78 29.79 22.71
N LEU A 308 5.76 28.80 21.82
CA LEU A 308 5.16 27.48 22.06
C LEU A 308 5.90 26.69 23.13
N ALA A 309 7.24 26.74 23.14
CA ALA A 309 8.05 26.08 24.15
C ALA A 309 7.79 26.62 25.57
N ARG A 310 7.55 27.94 25.73
CA ARG A 310 7.19 28.54 27.03
C ARG A 310 5.82 28.09 27.51
N VAL A 311 4.83 28.02 26.61
CA VAL A 311 3.47 27.55 26.95
C VAL A 311 3.51 26.10 27.40
N ARG A 312 4.21 25.22 26.68
CA ARG A 312 4.34 23.81 27.08
C ARG A 312 5.11 23.61 28.38
N LEU A 313 6.11 24.44 28.65
CA LEU A 313 6.85 24.40 29.92
C LEU A 313 5.95 24.79 31.10
N ASP A 314 5.06 25.76 30.92
CA ASP A 314 4.10 26.22 31.94
C ASP A 314 3.01 25.18 32.23
N GLU A 315 2.51 24.52 31.18
CA GLU A 315 1.53 23.42 31.29
C GLU A 315 2.09 22.20 32.02
N LEU A 316 3.37 21.86 31.79
CA LEU A 316 4.04 20.75 32.47
C LEU A 316 4.55 21.11 33.88
N GLY A 317 4.59 22.40 34.21
CA GLY A 317 5.01 22.92 35.52
C GLY A 317 3.88 23.13 36.53
N SER A 318 2.62 23.12 36.10
CA SER A 318 1.45 23.26 36.98
C SER A 318 1.05 21.90 37.60
N PRO A 319 0.96 21.77 38.94
CA PRO A 319 0.48 20.53 39.54
C PRO A 319 -1.03 20.38 39.26
N PRO A 320 -1.53 19.15 39.05
CA PRO A 320 -2.95 18.93 38.78
C PRO A 320 -3.81 19.28 40.01
N PRO A 321 -5.07 19.72 39.80
CA PRO A 321 -5.99 20.13 40.87
C PRO A 321 -6.43 18.98 41.80
#